data_AF-E1ZPV2-F1
#
_entry.id   AF-E1ZPV2-F1
#
_cell.length_a   1.000
_cell.length_b   1.000
_cell.length_c   1.000
_cell.angle_alpha   90.00
_cell.angle_beta   90.00
_cell.angle_gamma   90.00
#
_symmetry.space_group_name_H-M   'P 1'
#
loop_
_entity.id
_entity.type
_entity.pdbx_description
1 polymer ?
#
loop_
_entity_poly.entity_id
_entity_poly.type
_entity_poly.pdbx_seq_one_letter_code
_entity_poly.pdbx_strand_id
1 'polypeptide(L)'
;MSTPAKNRPGGPALLGPVTPEREDAHSVAKASGGRQRSAAAAAAAAAAAAAAEEQPQQCDPLDIKRTPWGAHCQQLQRVCVDQLVLILYDERYQELGGRKAAPLPTIRVDKSKIYNYPWRQAGTGAAAAAAEEEANDMSEGEGDDDDGDGREEVEEGKEEAVGSEDADALGSTGSAQQMRRRLQQLARQPRRLTYEVQSPAKTRRRHEPLSMRPATSREPVPYLAAPAFSNCTVPIVVYPIFASNFVHVFHDLASYLHALLRRTPWRRHAKLVTVTPEGLGMTAPEAALLPPLTELSVQTWADFSRRLPHDYDPLAQGWDGLLPRPSFEGSEQRCFQHMFVCGRRFKAMRALEEQLPLGEAAARQALMRAIPRENYAYGQMLVEHVQQQQQQMGSNGAGQPSTAAGRGGRRLRVAFMKRGGQGRQLLNARELLQRCNKWRHKPPGGGATITAECREVELPSLEAGVVAAQDADVFIGMHGANMANSWLMRPGSSAIEISPYEFGLMPGSFGLSKANAQDPSSQLLWWLAVVCDPAISQPGQAEVAGTGKPPWWPRDRSSRVPWQALEAILAEIAAVGGDRQRYLDDYYTRWLHRFNVGAAGVVSRGVGRDGEHSGCPAPDGQA
;
A
#
# COMPACT_ATOMS: atom_id res chain seq x y z
N MET A 1 7.65 68.97 -26.15
CA MET A 1 6.28 68.47 -26.38
C MET A 1 6.15 67.11 -25.72
N SER A 2 5.18 67.03 -24.80
CA SER A 2 4.57 65.88 -24.11
C SER A 2 5.40 64.93 -23.22
N THR A 3 5.38 65.26 -21.93
CA THR A 3 5.25 64.37 -20.75
C THR A 3 3.79 63.82 -20.60
N PRO A 4 3.39 63.10 -19.54
CA PRO A 4 3.76 61.74 -19.12
C PRO A 4 2.53 60.88 -18.70
N ALA A 5 2.71 59.61 -18.31
CA ALA A 5 1.72 58.89 -17.49
C ALA A 5 2.40 58.09 -16.37
N LYS A 6 2.11 58.50 -15.13
CA LYS A 6 2.43 57.83 -13.86
C LYS A 6 1.21 56.98 -13.47
N ASN A 7 1.41 55.72 -13.09
CA ASN A 7 0.44 54.97 -12.29
C ASN A 7 1.14 54.38 -11.05
N ARG A 8 0.56 54.69 -9.88
CA ARG A 8 0.90 54.14 -8.55
C ARG A 8 0.22 52.78 -8.36
N PRO A 9 0.80 51.86 -7.58
CA PRO A 9 0.02 50.82 -6.91
C PRO A 9 -0.35 51.23 -5.48
N GLY A 10 -1.64 51.07 -5.15
CA GLY A 10 -2.14 51.15 -3.78
C GLY A 10 -1.83 49.85 -3.03
N GLY A 11 -1.28 49.96 -1.83
CA GLY A 11 -1.12 48.85 -0.89
C GLY A 11 -2.39 48.61 -0.07
N PRO A 12 -2.65 47.36 0.37
CA PRO A 12 -3.77 47.06 1.25
C PRO A 12 -3.43 47.36 2.71
N ALA A 13 -4.43 47.90 3.41
CA ALA A 13 -4.40 48.21 4.83
C ALA A 13 -4.38 46.94 5.69
N LEU A 14 -3.50 46.91 6.68
CA LEU A 14 -3.44 45.93 7.75
C LEU A 14 -4.50 46.27 8.81
N LEU A 15 -5.50 45.41 8.96
CA LEU A 15 -6.41 45.39 10.12
C LEU A 15 -5.72 44.66 11.27
N GLY A 16 -5.53 45.35 12.39
CA GLY A 16 -5.00 44.77 13.63
C GLY A 16 -6.04 43.90 14.35
N PRO A 17 -5.60 42.92 15.17
CA PRO A 17 -6.52 42.10 15.95
C PRO A 17 -6.98 42.83 17.22
N VAL A 18 -8.30 42.86 17.41
CA VAL A 18 -8.98 43.23 18.65
C VAL A 18 -8.88 42.05 19.61
N THR A 19 -8.22 42.24 20.75
CA THR A 19 -8.25 41.33 21.90
C THR A 19 -9.53 41.55 22.71
N PRO A 20 -10.33 40.52 23.03
CA PRO A 20 -11.35 40.65 24.06
C PRO A 20 -10.72 40.44 25.45
N GLU A 21 -11.03 41.37 26.35
CA GLU A 21 -10.77 41.27 27.79
C GLU A 21 -11.44 40.01 28.35
N ARG A 22 -10.70 39.28 29.18
CA ARG A 22 -11.14 38.09 29.89
C ARG A 22 -11.37 38.51 31.34
N GLU A 23 -12.63 38.65 31.74
CA GLU A 23 -13.01 38.79 33.14
C GLU A 23 -12.91 37.43 33.84
N ASP A 24 -12.00 37.36 34.82
CA ASP A 24 -11.87 36.24 35.74
C ASP A 24 -12.89 36.39 36.88
N ALA A 25 -13.86 35.46 36.96
CA ALA A 25 -14.68 35.26 38.14
C ALA A 25 -14.71 33.77 38.52
N HIS A 26 -13.79 33.37 39.39
CA HIS A 26 -13.80 32.07 40.06
C HIS A 26 -14.75 32.07 41.25
N SER A 27 -15.91 31.44 41.10
CA SER A 27 -16.78 30.99 42.20
C SER A 27 -16.86 29.47 42.16
N VAL A 28 -16.09 28.81 43.02
CA VAL A 28 -16.11 27.35 43.21
C VAL A 28 -17.18 27.00 44.25
N ALA A 29 -18.35 26.57 43.77
CA ALA A 29 -19.36 25.91 44.60
C ALA A 29 -19.30 24.40 44.38
N LYS A 30 -19.01 23.65 45.45
CA LYS A 30 -19.04 22.19 45.52
C LYS A 30 -20.48 21.68 45.36
N ALA A 31 -20.80 21.06 44.23
CA ALA A 31 -21.99 20.24 44.04
C ALA A 31 -21.61 18.85 43.51
N SER A 32 -21.16 17.99 44.43
CA SER A 32 -20.93 16.56 44.18
C SER A 32 -22.25 15.79 44.35
N GLY A 33 -23.02 15.66 43.27
CA GLY A 33 -24.25 14.85 43.29
C GLY A 33 -25.00 14.66 41.95
N GLY A 34 -24.70 15.45 40.91
CA GLY A 34 -25.51 15.46 39.68
C GLY A 34 -24.93 14.78 38.41
N ARG A 35 -23.65 14.38 38.41
CA ARG A 35 -22.92 14.02 37.16
C ARG A 35 -23.41 12.74 36.44
N GLN A 36 -24.06 11.81 37.13
CA GLN A 36 -24.48 10.55 36.50
C GLN A 36 -25.77 10.69 35.68
N ARG A 37 -26.68 11.62 36.04
CA ARG A 37 -27.94 11.81 35.29
C ARG A 37 -27.75 12.67 34.03
N SER A 38 -26.78 13.59 34.02
CA SER A 38 -26.49 14.42 32.83
C SER A 38 -25.84 13.64 31.70
N ALA A 39 -24.99 12.65 32.01
CA ALA A 39 -24.33 11.83 30.99
C ALA A 39 -25.32 10.93 30.23
N ALA A 40 -26.28 10.31 30.94
CA ALA A 40 -27.30 9.47 30.31
C ALA A 40 -28.27 10.28 29.44
N ALA A 41 -28.66 11.48 29.88
CA ALA A 41 -29.51 12.38 29.10
C ALA A 41 -28.78 12.94 27.86
N ALA A 42 -27.48 13.26 27.97
CA ALA A 42 -26.66 13.69 26.84
C ALA A 42 -26.45 12.56 25.81
N ALA A 43 -26.22 11.32 26.27
CA ALA A 43 -26.12 10.16 25.39
C ALA A 43 -27.46 9.84 24.69
N ALA A 44 -28.59 9.92 25.40
CA ALA A 44 -29.92 9.72 24.82
C ALA A 44 -30.29 10.84 23.83
N ALA A 45 -29.92 12.09 24.11
CA ALA A 45 -30.13 13.21 23.19
C ALA A 45 -29.23 13.11 21.94
N ALA A 46 -27.97 12.66 22.08
CA ALA A 46 -27.08 12.41 20.95
C ALA A 46 -27.58 11.25 20.08
N ALA A 47 -28.09 10.16 20.70
CA ALA A 47 -28.70 9.05 19.98
C ALA A 47 -30.01 9.45 19.28
N ALA A 48 -30.84 10.27 19.93
CA ALA A 48 -32.08 10.78 19.34
C ALA A 48 -31.81 11.78 18.20
N ALA A 49 -30.77 12.61 18.31
CA ALA A 49 -30.32 13.50 17.22
C ALA A 49 -29.74 12.71 16.04
N ALA A 50 -29.01 11.62 16.30
CA ALA A 50 -28.54 10.72 15.24
C ALA A 50 -29.68 9.96 14.55
N ALA A 51 -30.76 9.63 15.27
CA ALA A 51 -31.91 8.90 14.74
C ALA A 51 -32.93 9.80 14.00
N ALA A 52 -32.94 11.12 14.25
CA ALA A 52 -34.00 12.01 13.76
C ALA A 52 -33.78 12.58 12.35
N GLU A 53 -32.66 12.29 11.67
CA GLU A 53 -32.29 13.05 10.45
C GLU A 53 -31.86 12.22 9.22
N GLU A 54 -31.97 10.89 9.22
CA GLU A 54 -31.77 10.12 7.99
C GLU A 54 -33.12 9.84 7.31
N GLN A 55 -33.72 10.89 6.71
CA GLN A 55 -34.58 10.63 5.57
C GLN A 55 -33.75 9.89 4.51
N PRO A 56 -34.29 8.86 3.83
CA PRO A 56 -33.56 8.11 2.83
C PRO A 56 -32.98 9.10 1.82
N GLN A 57 -31.65 9.27 1.85
CA GLN A 57 -30.97 10.27 1.04
C GLN A 57 -31.30 9.96 -0.41
N GLN A 58 -32.06 10.86 -1.05
CA GLN A 58 -32.35 10.74 -2.46
C GLN A 58 -31.04 10.95 -3.22
N CYS A 59 -30.55 9.90 -3.87
CA CYS A 59 -29.29 9.97 -4.56
C CYS A 59 -29.48 10.58 -5.94
N ASP A 60 -28.79 11.70 -6.17
CA ASP A 60 -28.69 12.28 -7.50
C ASP A 60 -27.98 11.32 -8.46
N PRO A 61 -28.36 11.27 -9.74
CA PRO A 61 -27.66 10.48 -10.75
C PRO A 61 -26.17 10.82 -10.78
N LEU A 62 -25.32 9.81 -10.56
CA LEU A 62 -23.87 9.98 -10.55
C LEU A 62 -23.34 10.18 -11.98
N ASP A 63 -22.42 11.14 -12.18
CA ASP A 63 -21.73 11.33 -13.45
C ASP A 63 -20.63 10.27 -13.64
N ILE A 64 -21.03 9.06 -13.98
CA ILE A 64 -20.13 7.92 -14.20
C ILE A 64 -19.24 8.12 -15.44
N LYS A 65 -19.73 8.89 -16.42
CA LYS A 65 -19.05 9.07 -17.71
C LYS A 65 -17.82 9.98 -17.60
N ARG A 66 -17.84 10.98 -16.72
CA ARG A 66 -16.69 11.89 -16.52
C ARG A 66 -15.70 11.37 -15.48
N THR A 67 -15.22 10.15 -15.67
CA THR A 67 -14.23 9.56 -14.76
C THR A 67 -13.08 8.86 -15.48
N PRO A 68 -11.90 8.82 -14.85
CA PRO A 68 -10.74 8.11 -15.41
C PRO A 68 -10.86 6.58 -15.32
N TRP A 69 -11.82 6.03 -14.58
CA TRP A 69 -11.96 4.58 -14.36
C TRP A 69 -12.10 3.77 -15.64
N GLY A 70 -12.82 4.28 -16.64
CA GLY A 70 -13.07 3.54 -17.90
C GLY A 70 -11.80 3.23 -18.70
N ALA A 71 -10.70 3.95 -18.48
CA ALA A 71 -9.41 3.66 -19.12
C ALA A 71 -8.66 2.49 -18.45
N HIS A 72 -8.97 2.18 -17.19
CA HIS A 72 -8.22 1.24 -16.36
C HIS A 72 -9.04 0.03 -15.92
N CYS A 73 -10.37 0.16 -15.89
CA CYS A 73 -11.28 -0.83 -15.35
C CYS A 73 -12.41 -1.10 -16.35
N GLN A 74 -12.97 -2.30 -16.27
CA GLN A 74 -14.17 -2.64 -17.03
C GLN A 74 -15.41 -2.15 -16.30
N GLN A 75 -16.22 -1.34 -16.95
CA GLN A 75 -17.51 -0.95 -16.42
C GLN A 75 -18.57 -2.01 -16.75
N LEU A 76 -19.24 -2.52 -15.72
CA LEU A 76 -20.45 -3.32 -15.81
C LEU A 76 -21.66 -2.45 -15.45
N GLN A 77 -22.81 -2.74 -16.05
CA GLN A 77 -24.07 -2.03 -15.80
C GLN A 77 -25.15 -3.01 -15.38
N ARG A 78 -26.04 -2.57 -14.49
CA ARG A 78 -27.16 -3.36 -13.96
C ARG A 78 -26.71 -4.77 -13.55
N VAL A 79 -25.82 -4.82 -12.57
CA VAL A 79 -25.19 -6.04 -12.09
C VAL A 79 -25.61 -6.30 -10.66
N CYS A 80 -25.93 -7.55 -10.35
CA CYS A 80 -26.02 -8.01 -8.96
C CYS A 80 -24.84 -8.91 -8.60
N VAL A 81 -24.56 -9.02 -7.31
CA VAL A 81 -23.54 -9.92 -6.75
C VAL A 81 -24.21 -10.90 -5.79
N ASP A 82 -23.88 -12.18 -5.94
CA ASP A 82 -24.39 -13.21 -5.04
C ASP A 82 -23.51 -14.46 -5.12
N GLN A 83 -23.10 -14.98 -3.97
CA GLN A 83 -22.31 -16.21 -3.83
C GLN A 83 -21.10 -16.27 -4.76
N LEU A 84 -20.26 -15.22 -4.73
CA LEU A 84 -19.07 -15.05 -5.56
C LEU A 84 -19.32 -14.90 -7.07
N VAL A 85 -20.58 -14.78 -7.51
CA VAL A 85 -20.97 -14.66 -8.91
C VAL A 85 -21.49 -13.26 -9.22
N LEU A 86 -21.05 -12.71 -10.35
CA LEU A 86 -21.63 -11.52 -10.98
C LEU A 86 -22.84 -11.93 -11.83
N ILE A 87 -24.00 -11.34 -11.57
CA ILE A 87 -25.26 -11.63 -12.26
C ILE A 87 -25.65 -10.42 -13.11
N LEU A 88 -25.68 -10.58 -14.43
CA LEU A 88 -25.89 -9.48 -15.37
C LEU A 88 -27.37 -9.37 -15.77
N TYR A 89 -27.99 -8.21 -15.50
CA TYR A 89 -29.39 -7.91 -15.84
C TYR A 89 -29.54 -6.99 -17.05
N ASP A 90 -28.44 -6.54 -17.64
CA ASP A 90 -28.47 -5.79 -18.89
C ASP A 90 -29.15 -6.65 -19.97
N GLU A 91 -30.15 -6.06 -20.64
CA GLU A 91 -30.97 -6.74 -21.63
C GLU A 91 -30.12 -7.40 -22.72
N ARG A 92 -28.97 -6.83 -23.09
CA ARG A 92 -28.11 -7.44 -24.12
C ARG A 92 -27.67 -8.87 -23.80
N TYR A 93 -27.61 -9.26 -22.53
CA TYR A 93 -27.22 -10.61 -22.09
C TYR A 93 -28.41 -11.55 -21.83
N GLN A 94 -29.63 -11.05 -22.01
CA GLN A 94 -30.87 -11.79 -21.76
C GLN A 94 -31.43 -12.36 -23.06
N GLU A 95 -31.90 -13.60 -23.02
CA GLU A 95 -32.65 -14.21 -24.13
C GLU A 95 -34.14 -13.92 -23.94
N LEU A 96 -34.65 -12.91 -24.64
CA LEU A 96 -36.02 -12.41 -24.48
C LEU A 96 -36.69 -12.29 -25.85
N GLY A 97 -37.91 -12.83 -25.98
CA GLY A 97 -38.74 -12.65 -27.18
C GLY A 97 -38.11 -13.20 -28.47
N GLY A 98 -37.33 -14.29 -28.40
CA GLY A 98 -36.63 -14.87 -29.55
C GLY A 98 -35.32 -14.16 -29.93
N ARG A 99 -34.93 -13.09 -29.22
CA ARG A 99 -33.62 -12.45 -29.40
C ARG A 99 -32.53 -13.29 -28.73
N LYS A 100 -31.50 -13.65 -29.50
CA LYS A 100 -30.29 -14.32 -29.00
C LYS A 100 -29.50 -13.37 -28.09
N ALA A 101 -29.12 -13.85 -26.91
CA ALA A 101 -28.27 -13.11 -25.99
C ALA A 101 -26.87 -12.85 -26.59
N ALA A 102 -26.29 -11.68 -26.29
CA ALA A 102 -24.90 -11.38 -26.60
C ALA A 102 -23.96 -12.23 -25.71
N PRO A 103 -22.72 -12.51 -26.16
CA PRO A 103 -21.72 -13.15 -25.31
C PRO A 103 -21.47 -12.35 -24.03
N LEU A 104 -21.27 -13.04 -22.91
CA LEU A 104 -20.89 -12.40 -21.66
C LEU A 104 -19.55 -11.67 -21.81
N PRO A 105 -19.36 -10.52 -21.15
CA PRO A 105 -18.10 -9.80 -21.23
C PRO A 105 -16.99 -10.62 -20.58
N THR A 106 -15.80 -10.63 -21.16
CA THR A 106 -14.63 -11.28 -20.54
C THR A 106 -13.95 -10.32 -19.56
N ILE A 107 -13.98 -10.64 -18.27
CA ILE A 107 -13.21 -9.90 -17.27
C ILE A 107 -11.72 -10.13 -17.53
N ARG A 108 -11.01 -9.04 -17.78
CA ARG A 108 -9.59 -9.01 -18.08
C ARG A 108 -8.86 -8.90 -16.75
N VAL A 109 -8.42 -10.04 -16.23
CA VAL A 109 -7.50 -10.13 -15.10
C VAL A 109 -6.10 -10.34 -15.64
N ASP A 110 -5.15 -9.64 -15.06
CA ASP A 110 -3.74 -9.94 -15.30
C ASP A 110 -3.39 -11.27 -14.61
N LYS A 111 -3.14 -12.30 -15.42
CA LYS A 111 -2.83 -13.66 -14.96
C LYS A 111 -1.39 -13.82 -14.45
N SER A 112 -0.53 -12.82 -14.65
CA SER A 112 0.80 -12.77 -14.01
C SER A 112 0.69 -12.53 -12.50
N LYS A 113 -0.46 -12.04 -12.03
CA LYS A 113 -0.72 -11.78 -10.61
C LYS A 113 -0.81 -13.11 -9.86
N ILE A 114 0.20 -13.37 -9.05
CA ILE A 114 0.26 -14.49 -8.14
C ILE A 114 -0.15 -14.02 -6.75
N TYR A 115 -1.13 -14.71 -6.17
CA TYR A 115 -1.44 -14.59 -4.75
C TYR A 115 -0.70 -15.69 -3.99
N ASN A 116 0.00 -15.29 -2.92
CA ASN A 116 0.62 -16.22 -1.98
C ASN A 116 -0.35 -16.47 -0.83
N TYR A 117 -0.82 -17.71 -0.68
CA TYR A 117 -1.64 -18.07 0.46
C TYR A 117 -0.82 -18.04 1.76
N PRO A 118 -1.21 -17.22 2.76
CA PRO A 118 -0.65 -17.33 4.10
C PRO A 118 -1.30 -18.54 4.79
N TRP A 119 -0.76 -19.73 4.56
CA TRP A 119 -1.20 -20.91 5.31
C TRP A 119 -0.85 -20.74 6.78
N ARG A 120 -1.74 -21.19 7.68
CA ARG A 120 -1.42 -21.25 9.11
C ARG A 120 -0.17 -22.12 9.29
N GLN A 121 0.96 -21.48 9.57
CA GLN A 121 2.15 -22.21 9.99
C GLN A 121 1.86 -22.78 11.38
N ALA A 122 1.94 -24.11 11.50
CA ALA A 122 1.90 -24.79 12.78
C ALA A 122 3.23 -24.53 13.50
N GLY A 123 3.41 -23.34 14.08
CA GLY A 123 4.67 -22.95 14.73
C GLY A 123 4.55 -21.67 15.55
N THR A 124 5.39 -21.54 16.57
CA THR A 124 5.47 -20.37 17.46
C THR A 124 5.81 -19.09 16.66
N GLY A 125 5.17 -17.97 16.98
CA GLY A 125 5.03 -16.77 16.13
C GLY A 125 6.29 -16.11 15.55
N ALA A 126 7.49 -16.40 16.05
CA ALA A 126 8.73 -15.87 15.46
C ALA A 126 9.11 -16.54 14.13
N ALA A 127 8.84 -17.84 13.97
CA ALA A 127 9.12 -18.56 12.73
C ALA A 127 8.15 -18.17 11.60
N ALA A 128 6.90 -17.88 11.96
CA ALA A 128 5.86 -17.45 11.03
C ALA A 128 6.18 -16.09 10.39
N ALA A 129 6.64 -15.12 11.18
CA ALA A 129 7.02 -13.79 10.67
C ALA A 129 8.19 -13.85 9.68
N ALA A 130 9.21 -14.67 9.95
CA ALA A 130 10.36 -14.83 9.05
C ALA A 130 9.98 -15.48 7.72
N ALA A 131 9.11 -16.50 7.75
CA ALA A 131 8.68 -17.20 6.55
C ALA A 131 7.67 -16.41 5.69
N GLU A 132 6.87 -15.53 6.29
CA GLU A 132 5.99 -14.62 5.56
C GLU A 132 6.79 -13.59 4.75
N GLU A 133 7.91 -13.09 5.30
CA GLU A 133 8.82 -12.20 4.57
C GLU A 133 9.49 -12.89 3.38
N GLU A 134 9.92 -14.15 3.54
CA GLU A 134 10.53 -14.94 2.45
C GLU A 134 9.54 -15.26 1.32
N ALA A 135 8.28 -15.55 1.65
CA ALA A 135 7.23 -15.79 0.66
C ALA A 135 6.89 -14.53 -0.14
N ASN A 136 6.88 -13.36 0.51
CA ASN A 136 6.67 -12.06 -0.12
C ASN A 136 7.83 -11.65 -1.03
N ASP A 137 9.06 -12.04 -0.69
CA ASP A 137 10.24 -11.71 -1.48
C ASP A 137 10.38 -12.52 -2.76
N MET A 138 10.00 -13.80 -2.78
CA MET A 138 10.15 -14.60 -4.00
C MET A 138 9.20 -14.20 -5.15
N SER A 139 8.21 -13.33 -4.91
CA SER A 139 7.14 -13.06 -5.88
C SER A 139 7.42 -11.86 -6.81
N GLU A 140 8.27 -10.92 -6.38
CA GLU A 140 8.78 -9.82 -7.23
C GLU A 140 9.61 -10.34 -8.43
N GLY A 141 10.03 -11.61 -8.32
CA GLY A 141 10.97 -12.37 -9.14
C GLY A 141 10.73 -12.51 -10.64
N GLU A 142 9.47 -12.43 -11.03
CA GLU A 142 8.97 -13.06 -12.26
C GLU A 142 8.03 -12.16 -13.05
N GLY A 143 7.80 -10.93 -12.58
CA GLY A 143 6.65 -10.12 -12.98
C GLY A 143 6.88 -9.05 -14.04
N ASP A 144 8.12 -8.73 -14.41
CA ASP A 144 8.40 -7.49 -15.16
C ASP A 144 9.05 -7.66 -16.54
N ASP A 145 9.41 -8.88 -16.96
CA ASP A 145 10.20 -9.08 -18.18
C ASP A 145 9.41 -9.38 -19.47
N ASP A 146 8.06 -9.35 -19.49
CA ASP A 146 7.35 -9.68 -20.75
C ASP A 146 6.04 -8.91 -20.98
N ASP A 147 6.18 -7.65 -21.44
CA ASP A 147 5.20 -7.02 -22.35
C ASP A 147 5.57 -7.32 -23.83
N GLY A 148 6.45 -8.31 -24.08
CA GLY A 148 6.81 -8.81 -25.39
C GLY A 148 5.63 -9.54 -26.04
N ASP A 149 5.29 -9.13 -27.25
CA ASP A 149 4.21 -9.65 -28.05
C ASP A 149 4.40 -11.16 -28.35
N GLY A 150 3.65 -11.99 -27.65
CA GLY A 150 3.06 -13.24 -28.14
C GLY A 150 3.96 -14.22 -28.91
N ARG A 151 4.72 -15.04 -28.19
CA ARG A 151 5.08 -16.38 -28.68
C ARG A 151 4.94 -17.40 -27.54
N GLU A 152 3.76 -18.03 -27.48
CA GLU A 152 3.53 -19.24 -26.68
C GLU A 152 4.38 -20.38 -27.27
N GLU A 153 5.49 -20.70 -26.61
CA GLU A 153 6.14 -22.01 -26.79
C GLU A 153 5.41 -23.04 -25.91
N VAL A 154 4.85 -24.04 -26.57
CA VAL A 154 4.18 -25.18 -25.95
C VAL A 154 5.25 -26.19 -25.52
N GLU A 155 5.54 -26.28 -24.22
CA GLU A 155 6.35 -27.37 -23.68
C GLU A 155 5.49 -28.65 -23.53
N GLU A 156 5.82 -29.69 -24.29
CA GLU A 156 5.29 -31.05 -24.16
C GLU A 156 5.84 -31.73 -22.90
N GLY A 157 4.93 -32.16 -22.03
CA GLY A 157 5.24 -32.86 -20.78
C GLY A 157 5.70 -34.31 -21.00
N LYS A 158 6.80 -34.68 -20.33
CA LYS A 158 7.23 -36.07 -20.10
C LYS A 158 6.50 -36.64 -18.88
N GLU A 159 5.76 -37.73 -19.07
CA GLU A 159 5.23 -38.58 -18.01
C GLU A 159 6.36 -39.46 -17.44
N GLU A 160 6.62 -39.36 -16.13
CA GLU A 160 7.42 -40.33 -15.40
C GLU A 160 6.51 -41.31 -14.64
N ALA A 161 6.79 -42.60 -14.84
CA ALA A 161 6.08 -43.72 -14.23
C ALA A 161 6.48 -43.90 -12.77
N VAL A 162 5.47 -44.00 -11.89
CA VAL A 162 5.62 -44.37 -10.48
C VAL A 162 5.58 -45.88 -10.35
N GLY A 163 6.70 -46.49 -9.97
CA GLY A 163 6.78 -47.90 -9.59
C GLY A 163 6.21 -48.13 -8.19
N SER A 164 5.38 -49.16 -8.05
CA SER A 164 4.86 -49.67 -6.79
C SER A 164 5.52 -51.01 -6.46
N GLU A 165 6.42 -51.04 -5.48
CA GLU A 165 6.88 -52.27 -4.85
C GLU A 165 6.86 -52.05 -3.33
N ASP A 166 6.09 -52.89 -2.64
CA ASP A 166 6.38 -53.45 -1.30
C ASP A 166 5.06 -53.87 -0.63
N ALA A 167 4.65 -55.10 -0.95
CA ALA A 167 3.68 -55.86 -0.19
C ALA A 167 4.33 -57.18 0.19
N ASP A 168 4.95 -57.25 1.37
CA ASP A 168 5.22 -58.52 2.05
C ASP A 168 5.67 -58.30 3.51
N ALA A 169 4.78 -58.62 4.46
CA ALA A 169 5.13 -59.13 5.80
C ALA A 169 3.85 -59.42 6.62
N LEU A 170 3.23 -60.57 6.36
CA LEU A 170 2.26 -61.20 7.26
C LEU A 170 3.00 -62.10 8.26
N GLY A 171 2.91 -61.79 9.54
CA GLY A 171 3.39 -62.71 10.58
C GLY A 171 3.24 -62.17 11.99
N SER A 172 2.07 -62.38 12.61
CA SER A 172 1.94 -62.67 14.06
C SER A 172 0.46 -62.69 14.45
N THR A 173 0.02 -63.80 15.03
CA THR A 173 -1.31 -64.09 15.57
C THR A 173 -1.60 -63.32 16.87
N GLY A 174 -1.46 -61.99 16.82
CA GLY A 174 -1.88 -61.05 17.85
C GLY A 174 -3.38 -60.81 17.80
N SER A 175 -4.12 -61.58 18.61
CA SER A 175 -5.55 -61.56 18.95
C SER A 175 -6.47 -60.52 18.27
N ALA A 176 -7.63 -60.99 17.78
CA ALA A 176 -8.77 -60.14 17.39
C ALA A 176 -9.18 -59.12 18.48
N GLN A 177 -8.82 -59.38 19.74
CA GLN A 177 -8.98 -58.47 20.87
C GLN A 177 -8.02 -57.27 20.81
N GLN A 178 -6.77 -57.47 20.41
CA GLN A 178 -5.79 -56.40 20.21
C GLN A 178 -6.15 -55.54 19.01
N MET A 179 -6.68 -56.15 17.94
CA MET A 179 -7.23 -55.41 16.80
C MET A 179 -8.48 -54.60 17.18
N ARG A 180 -9.41 -55.17 17.96
CA ARG A 180 -10.56 -54.43 18.49
C ARG A 180 -10.16 -53.28 19.43
N ARG A 181 -9.19 -53.48 20.31
CA ARG A 181 -8.66 -52.40 21.17
C ARG A 181 -8.00 -51.30 20.35
N ARG A 182 -7.21 -51.64 19.33
CA ARG A 182 -6.58 -50.67 18.43
C ARG A 182 -7.63 -49.89 17.62
N LEU A 183 -8.67 -50.55 17.13
CA LEU A 183 -9.79 -49.89 16.43
C LEU A 183 -10.62 -49.00 17.36
N GLN A 184 -10.89 -49.42 18.60
CA GLN A 184 -11.56 -48.57 19.60
C GLN A 184 -10.70 -47.38 20.03
N GLN A 185 -9.37 -47.54 20.07
CA GLN A 185 -8.43 -46.47 20.41
C GLN A 185 -8.31 -45.47 19.25
N LEU A 186 -8.26 -45.94 18.00
CA LEU A 186 -8.30 -45.09 16.80
C LEU A 186 -9.66 -44.39 16.63
N ALA A 187 -10.77 -45.04 16.98
CA ALA A 187 -12.09 -44.42 16.98
C ALA A 187 -12.29 -43.37 18.07
N ARG A 188 -11.49 -43.42 19.14
CA ARG A 188 -11.47 -42.45 20.25
C ARG A 188 -10.43 -41.34 20.08
N GLN A 189 -9.51 -41.46 19.12
CA GLN A 189 -8.66 -40.34 18.76
C GLN A 189 -9.55 -39.32 18.05
N PRO A 190 -9.65 -38.07 18.55
CA PRO A 190 -10.30 -37.03 17.77
C PRO A 190 -9.60 -37.02 16.43
N ARG A 191 -10.37 -37.18 15.34
CA ARG A 191 -9.86 -37.06 13.97
C ARG A 191 -9.28 -35.65 13.84
N ARG A 192 -8.01 -35.51 14.20
CA ARG A 192 -7.25 -34.29 13.97
C ARG A 192 -6.96 -34.31 12.49
N LEU A 193 -7.55 -33.36 11.77
CA LEU A 193 -7.12 -33.04 10.43
C LEU A 193 -5.63 -32.73 10.51
N THR A 194 -4.81 -33.62 9.97
CA THR A 194 -3.39 -33.36 9.74
C THR A 194 -3.31 -32.55 8.46
N TYR A 195 -2.93 -31.29 8.60
CA TYR A 195 -2.65 -30.42 7.46
C TYR A 195 -1.20 -30.63 7.07
N GLU A 196 -0.95 -30.96 5.80
CA GLU A 196 0.39 -30.89 5.23
C GLU A 196 0.63 -29.44 4.81
N VAL A 197 1.62 -28.80 5.42
CA VAL A 197 2.06 -27.47 4.99
C VAL A 197 2.81 -27.66 3.68
N GLN A 198 2.18 -27.28 2.57
CA GLN A 198 2.84 -27.33 1.27
C GLN A 198 3.95 -26.28 1.18
N SER A 199 4.96 -26.56 0.35
CA SER A 199 6.03 -25.60 0.09
C SER A 199 5.48 -24.31 -0.50
N PRO A 200 6.03 -23.12 -0.16
CA PRO A 200 5.53 -21.82 -0.64
C PRO A 200 5.39 -21.68 -2.16
N ALA A 201 6.18 -22.43 -2.93
CA ALA A 201 6.05 -22.46 -4.39
C ALA A 201 4.71 -23.04 -4.86
N LYS A 202 4.15 -24.02 -4.13
CA LYS A 202 2.84 -24.63 -4.43
C LYS A 202 1.66 -23.84 -3.90
N THR A 203 1.91 -22.83 -3.06
CA THR A 203 0.88 -21.97 -2.44
C THR A 203 0.59 -20.72 -3.26
N ARG A 204 1.13 -20.66 -4.47
CA ARG A 204 0.92 -19.61 -5.46
C ARG A 204 -0.32 -19.93 -6.28
N ARG A 205 -1.31 -19.05 -6.28
CA ARG A 205 -2.46 -19.17 -7.19
C ARG A 205 -2.69 -17.91 -7.99
N ARG A 206 -3.01 -18.12 -9.26
CA ARG A 206 -3.43 -17.05 -10.15
C ARG A 206 -4.83 -16.62 -9.73
N HIS A 207 -5.07 -15.32 -9.79
CA HIS A 207 -6.43 -14.83 -9.62
C HIS A 207 -7.26 -15.24 -10.84
N GLU A 208 -8.26 -16.09 -10.60
CA GLU A 208 -9.24 -16.40 -11.63
C GLU A 208 -10.18 -15.20 -11.86
N PRO A 209 -10.62 -14.96 -13.10
CA PRO A 209 -11.68 -14.00 -13.37
C PRO A 209 -12.94 -14.34 -12.57
N LEU A 210 -13.62 -13.31 -12.06
CA LEU A 210 -14.90 -13.50 -11.38
C LEU A 210 -15.89 -14.24 -12.29
N SER A 211 -16.55 -15.24 -11.72
CA SER A 211 -17.61 -15.96 -12.41
C SER A 211 -18.76 -15.02 -12.75
N MET A 212 -19.31 -15.17 -13.95
CA MET A 212 -20.42 -14.36 -14.45
C MET A 212 -21.51 -15.25 -15.03
N ARG A 213 -22.76 -14.83 -14.87
CA ARG A 213 -23.91 -15.40 -15.57
C ARG A 213 -24.96 -14.34 -15.90
N PRO A 214 -25.82 -14.56 -16.91
CA PRO A 214 -27.01 -13.74 -17.05
C PRO A 214 -27.97 -14.00 -15.86
N ALA A 215 -28.76 -12.99 -15.53
CA ALA A 215 -29.95 -13.18 -14.68
C ALA A 215 -30.93 -14.16 -15.34
N THR A 216 -31.77 -14.81 -14.54
CA THR A 216 -32.79 -15.76 -15.00
C THR A 216 -34.15 -15.40 -14.42
N SER A 217 -35.25 -15.90 -14.97
CA SER A 217 -36.57 -15.74 -14.35
C SER A 217 -36.77 -16.58 -13.09
N ARG A 218 -35.78 -17.40 -12.72
CA ARG A 218 -35.82 -18.34 -11.58
C ARG A 218 -34.81 -17.95 -10.49
N GLU A 219 -34.54 -16.67 -10.34
CA GLU A 219 -33.67 -16.22 -9.25
C GLU A 219 -34.26 -16.63 -7.89
N PRO A 220 -33.48 -17.28 -7.02
CA PRO A 220 -34.02 -17.97 -5.84
C PRO A 220 -34.36 -17.02 -4.67
N VAL A 221 -33.90 -15.77 -4.72
CA VAL A 221 -34.06 -14.79 -3.63
C VAL A 221 -34.77 -13.52 -4.14
N PRO A 222 -35.61 -12.87 -3.29
CA PRO A 222 -36.41 -11.72 -3.70
C PRO A 222 -35.61 -10.57 -4.33
N TYR A 223 -34.47 -10.21 -3.74
CA TYR A 223 -33.63 -9.11 -4.25
C TYR A 223 -32.97 -9.39 -5.61
N LEU A 224 -32.91 -10.65 -6.04
CA LEU A 224 -32.47 -11.01 -7.40
C LEU A 224 -33.67 -11.19 -8.34
N ALA A 225 -34.81 -11.67 -7.86
CA ALA A 225 -36.03 -11.79 -8.66
C ALA A 225 -36.61 -10.42 -9.06
N ALA A 226 -36.53 -9.44 -8.16
CA ALA A 226 -36.97 -8.06 -8.36
C ALA A 226 -35.87 -7.08 -7.90
N PRO A 227 -34.77 -6.94 -8.67
CA PRO A 227 -33.60 -6.19 -8.22
C PRO A 227 -33.87 -4.69 -8.14
N ALA A 228 -33.57 -4.10 -6.99
CA ALA A 228 -33.42 -2.66 -6.83
C ALA A 228 -31.95 -2.28 -7.08
N PHE A 229 -31.67 -1.66 -8.22
CA PHE A 229 -30.30 -1.25 -8.56
C PHE A 229 -29.93 0.03 -7.82
N SER A 230 -28.92 -0.07 -6.94
CA SER A 230 -28.27 1.07 -6.32
C SER A 230 -27.71 2.01 -7.38
N ASN A 231 -28.20 3.25 -7.37
CA ASN A 231 -27.61 4.38 -8.11
C ASN A 231 -26.68 5.21 -7.22
N CYS A 232 -26.64 4.93 -5.91
CA CYS A 232 -25.89 5.70 -4.93
C CYS A 232 -24.53 5.10 -4.62
N THR A 233 -24.34 3.80 -4.81
CA THR A 233 -23.09 3.12 -4.48
C THR A 233 -22.49 2.55 -5.75
N VAL A 234 -21.20 2.82 -5.96
CA VAL A 234 -20.44 2.34 -7.11
C VAL A 234 -19.33 1.41 -6.60
N PRO A 235 -19.50 0.09 -6.71
CA PRO A 235 -18.46 -0.84 -6.32
C PRO A 235 -17.28 -0.79 -7.30
N ILE A 236 -16.08 -0.77 -6.74
CA ILE A 236 -14.81 -0.81 -7.44
C ILE A 236 -14.10 -2.09 -6.99
N VAL A 237 -14.21 -3.11 -7.82
CA VAL A 237 -13.66 -4.44 -7.58
C VAL A 237 -12.22 -4.46 -8.07
N VAL A 238 -11.26 -4.64 -7.15
CA VAL A 238 -9.83 -4.54 -7.43
C VAL A 238 -9.14 -5.89 -7.24
N TYR A 239 -8.22 -6.20 -8.15
CA TYR A 239 -7.35 -7.38 -8.06
C TYR A 239 -5.96 -6.93 -7.57
N PRO A 240 -5.66 -7.06 -6.27
CA PRO A 240 -4.37 -6.70 -5.73
C PRO A 240 -3.25 -7.58 -6.33
N ILE A 241 -2.04 -7.05 -6.36
CA ILE A 241 -0.82 -7.81 -6.65
C ILE A 241 -0.01 -7.80 -5.37
N PHE A 242 0.54 -8.95 -4.99
CA PHE A 242 1.36 -9.07 -3.78
C PHE A 242 0.67 -8.45 -2.57
N ALA A 243 -0.60 -8.81 -2.35
CA ALA A 243 -1.47 -8.24 -1.32
C ALA A 243 -0.84 -8.26 0.09
N SER A 244 0.00 -9.26 0.38
CA SER A 244 0.71 -9.41 1.64
C SER A 244 1.96 -8.53 1.79
N ASN A 245 2.42 -7.87 0.72
CA ASN A 245 3.58 -7.00 0.73
C ASN A 245 3.14 -5.53 0.85
N PHE A 246 3.59 -4.88 1.94
CA PHE A 246 3.22 -3.50 2.26
C PHE A 246 3.52 -2.51 1.13
N VAL A 247 4.69 -2.58 0.48
CA VAL A 247 5.01 -1.60 -0.59
C VAL A 247 4.11 -1.80 -1.79
N HIS A 248 3.78 -3.02 -2.18
CA HIS A 248 2.93 -3.23 -3.35
C HIS A 248 1.50 -2.77 -3.11
N VAL A 249 0.93 -3.05 -1.93
CA VAL A 249 -0.39 -2.51 -1.59
C VAL A 249 -0.36 -0.98 -1.50
N PHE A 250 0.69 -0.39 -0.91
CA PHE A 250 0.80 1.06 -0.81
C PHE A 250 0.99 1.73 -2.18
N HIS A 251 1.98 1.26 -2.94
CA HIS A 251 2.55 1.89 -4.11
C HIS A 251 1.83 1.50 -5.42
N ASP A 252 1.48 0.22 -5.57
CA ASP A 252 0.94 -0.31 -6.82
C ASP A 252 -0.58 -0.38 -6.83
N LEU A 253 -1.20 -0.26 -5.66
CA LEU A 253 -2.65 -0.28 -5.53
C LEU A 253 -3.19 1.02 -4.91
N ALA A 254 -2.91 1.26 -3.63
CA ALA A 254 -3.62 2.26 -2.86
C ALA A 254 -3.31 3.69 -3.32
N SER A 255 -2.07 4.02 -3.68
CA SER A 255 -1.74 5.34 -4.21
C SER A 255 -2.36 5.60 -5.60
N TYR A 256 -2.55 4.57 -6.43
CA TYR A 256 -3.30 4.70 -7.70
C TYR A 256 -4.79 4.91 -7.45
N LEU A 257 -5.38 4.13 -6.54
CA LEU A 257 -6.78 4.28 -6.17
C LEU A 257 -7.03 5.68 -5.58
N HIS A 258 -6.13 6.19 -4.75
CA HIS A 258 -6.16 7.56 -4.26
C HIS A 258 -6.20 8.58 -5.40
N ALA A 259 -5.28 8.46 -6.36
CA ALA A 259 -5.21 9.38 -7.50
C ALA A 259 -6.47 9.31 -8.39
N LEU A 260 -7.02 8.12 -8.61
CA LEU A 260 -8.28 7.87 -9.31
C LEU A 260 -9.47 8.50 -8.58
N LEU A 261 -9.60 8.23 -7.28
CA LEU A 261 -10.71 8.68 -6.44
C LEU A 261 -10.71 10.20 -6.30
N ARG A 262 -9.55 10.85 -6.11
CA ARG A 262 -9.47 12.31 -6.04
C ARG A 262 -9.99 13.01 -7.30
N ARG A 263 -9.89 12.35 -8.45
CA ARG A 263 -10.36 12.83 -9.77
C ARG A 263 -11.78 12.35 -10.11
N THR A 264 -12.45 11.69 -9.18
CA THR A 264 -13.79 11.13 -9.36
C THR A 264 -14.81 12.00 -8.63
N PRO A 265 -15.77 12.66 -9.32
CA PRO A 265 -16.76 13.54 -8.68
C PRO A 265 -17.60 12.82 -7.62
N TRP A 266 -17.89 11.54 -7.84
CA TRP A 266 -18.67 10.69 -6.94
C TRP A 266 -17.82 9.85 -5.99
N ARG A 267 -16.58 10.24 -5.67
CA ARG A 267 -15.67 9.42 -4.84
C ARG A 267 -16.24 8.95 -3.50
N ARG A 268 -17.15 9.71 -2.87
CA ARG A 268 -17.84 9.32 -1.62
C ARG A 268 -18.78 8.13 -1.79
N HIS A 269 -19.22 7.88 -3.02
CA HIS A 269 -20.08 6.77 -3.42
C HIS A 269 -19.28 5.51 -3.77
N ALA A 270 -17.95 5.58 -3.78
CA ALA A 270 -17.10 4.47 -4.20
C ALA A 270 -16.93 3.44 -3.07
N LYS A 271 -17.38 2.21 -3.29
CA LYS A 271 -17.13 1.07 -2.39
C LYS A 271 -15.97 0.24 -2.91
N LEU A 272 -14.89 0.14 -2.14
CA LEU A 272 -13.75 -0.68 -2.53
C LEU A 272 -14.00 -2.15 -2.17
N VAL A 273 -13.80 -3.04 -3.13
CA VAL A 273 -13.96 -4.48 -2.95
C VAL A 273 -12.71 -5.20 -3.44
N THR A 274 -11.97 -5.87 -2.56
CA THR A 274 -10.74 -6.59 -2.94
C THR A 274 -11.04 -8.02 -3.33
N VAL A 275 -10.49 -8.48 -4.45
CA VAL A 275 -10.58 -9.89 -4.85
C VAL A 275 -9.46 -10.67 -4.17
N THR A 276 -9.83 -11.38 -3.11
CA THR A 276 -9.00 -12.39 -2.46
C THR A 276 -9.35 -13.77 -3.02
N PRO A 277 -8.39 -14.69 -3.12
CA PRO A 277 -8.69 -16.02 -3.64
C PRO A 277 -9.38 -16.87 -2.56
N GLU A 278 -10.22 -17.82 -2.99
CA GLU A 278 -10.92 -18.78 -2.12
C GLU A 278 -11.74 -18.16 -0.98
N GLY A 279 -12.09 -16.88 -1.10
CA GLY A 279 -12.86 -16.14 -0.10
C GLY A 279 -12.14 -15.86 1.21
N LEU A 280 -10.81 -15.72 1.15
CA LEU A 280 -10.02 -15.26 2.29
C LEU A 280 -10.33 -13.82 2.69
N GLY A 281 -10.05 -13.48 3.95
CA GLY A 281 -10.06 -12.10 4.43
C GLY A 281 -8.97 -11.24 3.76
N MET A 282 -9.07 -9.92 3.94
CA MET A 282 -7.99 -9.01 3.56
C MET A 282 -6.70 -9.36 4.31
N THR A 283 -5.57 -9.20 3.63
CA THR A 283 -4.25 -9.24 4.27
C THR A 283 -4.06 -8.04 5.20
N ALA A 284 -3.06 -8.10 6.09
CA ALA A 284 -2.80 -7.01 7.02
C ALA A 284 -2.49 -5.67 6.31
N PRO A 285 -1.67 -5.61 5.24
CA PRO A 285 -1.46 -4.38 4.51
C PRO A 285 -2.74 -3.83 3.85
N GLU A 286 -3.57 -4.67 3.23
CA GLU A 286 -4.84 -4.22 2.63
C GLU A 286 -5.78 -3.63 3.68
N ALA A 287 -5.94 -4.31 4.81
CA ALA A 287 -6.79 -3.86 5.90
C ALA A 287 -6.29 -2.55 6.54
N ALA A 288 -4.99 -2.29 6.52
CA ALA A 288 -4.42 -1.04 7.04
C ALA A 288 -4.48 0.12 6.03
N LEU A 289 -4.26 -0.17 4.73
CA LEU A 289 -4.03 0.85 3.71
C LEU A 289 -5.28 1.25 2.92
N LEU A 290 -6.23 0.35 2.71
CA LEU A 290 -7.40 0.64 1.88
C LEU A 290 -8.52 1.43 2.55
N PRO A 291 -8.85 1.23 3.85
CA PRO A 291 -9.97 1.95 4.48
C PRO A 291 -9.93 3.47 4.35
N PRO A 292 -8.77 4.15 4.48
CA PRO A 292 -8.69 5.61 4.38
C PRO A 292 -9.10 6.19 3.02
N LEU A 293 -9.23 5.36 1.98
CA LEU A 293 -9.58 5.79 0.63
C LEU A 293 -11.08 6.05 0.43
N THR A 294 -11.95 5.55 1.32
CA THR A 294 -13.40 5.66 1.18
C THR A 294 -14.07 5.86 2.55
N GLU A 295 -15.24 6.50 2.54
CA GLU A 295 -16.11 6.64 3.72
C GLU A 295 -16.95 5.35 3.94
N LEU A 296 -16.95 4.43 2.96
CA LEU A 296 -17.67 3.16 3.00
C LEU A 296 -16.78 2.02 3.49
N SER A 297 -17.39 0.91 3.92
CA SER A 297 -16.65 -0.30 4.28
C SER A 297 -15.86 -0.84 3.10
N VAL A 298 -14.59 -1.16 3.33
CA VAL A 298 -13.79 -1.97 2.41
C VAL A 298 -14.04 -3.44 2.73
N GLN A 299 -14.38 -4.23 1.72
CA GLN A 299 -14.74 -5.64 1.89
C GLN A 299 -13.95 -6.52 0.92
N THR A 300 -13.79 -7.79 1.27
CA THR A 300 -13.36 -8.79 0.30
C THR A 300 -14.50 -9.14 -0.65
N TRP A 301 -14.19 -9.72 -1.80
CA TRP A 301 -15.20 -10.22 -2.74
C TRP A 301 -16.12 -11.25 -2.09
N ALA A 302 -15.61 -12.08 -1.19
CA ALA A 302 -16.43 -13.06 -0.48
C ALA A 302 -17.41 -12.43 0.50
N ASP A 303 -16.97 -11.44 1.28
CA ASP A 303 -17.86 -10.75 2.21
C ASP A 303 -18.92 -9.94 1.45
N PHE A 304 -18.48 -9.23 0.40
CA PHE A 304 -19.34 -8.39 -0.42
C PHE A 304 -20.41 -9.19 -1.19
N SER A 305 -20.06 -10.37 -1.69
CA SER A 305 -20.98 -11.23 -2.44
C SER A 305 -21.71 -12.25 -1.57
N ARG A 306 -21.53 -12.23 -0.25
CA ARG A 306 -22.26 -13.13 0.66
C ARG A 306 -23.76 -12.95 0.47
N ARG A 307 -24.48 -14.07 0.27
CA ARG A 307 -25.94 -14.11 0.15
C ARG A 307 -26.59 -13.42 1.35
N LEU A 308 -27.50 -12.50 1.09
CA LEU A 308 -28.28 -11.86 2.14
C LEU A 308 -29.39 -12.81 2.63
N PRO A 309 -29.80 -12.74 3.91
CA PRO A 309 -30.96 -13.47 4.40
C PRO A 309 -32.21 -13.28 3.53
N HIS A 310 -33.10 -14.27 3.47
CA HIS A 310 -34.33 -14.19 2.67
C HIS A 310 -35.27 -13.06 3.12
N ASP A 311 -35.25 -12.78 4.41
CA ASP A 311 -35.98 -11.74 5.13
C ASP A 311 -35.14 -10.46 5.32
N TYR A 312 -34.06 -10.30 4.55
CA TYR A 312 -33.23 -9.10 4.61
C TYR A 312 -34.06 -7.87 4.24
N ASP A 313 -34.25 -6.99 5.22
CA ASP A 313 -34.80 -5.66 5.04
C ASP A 313 -33.68 -4.62 5.24
N PRO A 314 -33.27 -3.88 4.18
CA PRO A 314 -32.23 -2.86 4.28
C PRO A 314 -32.59 -1.75 5.27
N LEU A 315 -33.87 -1.51 5.53
CA LEU A 315 -34.34 -0.48 6.48
C LEU A 315 -34.30 -0.97 7.93
N ALA A 316 -34.32 -2.29 8.16
CA ALA A 316 -34.35 -2.87 9.49
C ALA A 316 -32.95 -3.06 10.10
N GLN A 317 -31.91 -3.20 9.27
CA GLN A 317 -30.53 -3.24 9.74
C GLN A 317 -30.05 -1.84 10.09
N GLY A 318 -30.39 -1.38 11.30
CA GLY A 318 -29.84 -0.15 11.85
C GLY A 318 -28.31 -0.19 11.81
N TRP A 319 -27.71 0.83 11.20
CA TRP A 319 -26.27 1.03 11.23
C TRP A 319 -25.86 1.50 12.62
N ASP A 320 -24.91 0.81 13.26
CA ASP A 320 -24.52 1.07 14.65
C ASP A 320 -23.63 2.32 14.83
N GLY A 321 -23.25 2.98 13.74
CA GLY A 321 -22.41 4.16 13.74
C GLY A 321 -20.94 3.92 14.05
N LEU A 322 -20.57 2.69 14.46
CA LEU A 322 -19.23 2.34 14.90
C LEU A 322 -18.37 1.80 13.75
N LEU A 323 -19.01 1.12 12.80
CA LEU A 323 -18.34 0.58 11.62
C LEU A 323 -18.54 1.49 10.41
N PRO A 324 -17.59 1.55 9.45
CA PRO A 324 -17.85 2.21 8.17
C PRO A 324 -19.12 1.68 7.50
N ARG A 325 -19.89 2.55 6.86
CA ARG A 325 -21.18 2.18 6.25
C ARG A 325 -20.99 1.15 5.14
N PRO A 326 -21.81 0.09 5.06
CA PRO A 326 -21.69 -0.92 4.01
C PRO A 326 -21.97 -0.38 2.60
N SER A 327 -22.77 0.67 2.47
CA SER A 327 -23.04 1.38 1.22
C SER A 327 -23.40 2.84 1.52
N PHE A 328 -23.52 3.66 0.48
CA PHE A 328 -23.95 5.05 0.62
C PHE A 328 -25.40 5.15 1.12
N GLU A 329 -26.25 4.17 0.78
CA GLU A 329 -27.62 4.03 1.29
C GLU A 329 -27.68 3.64 2.78
N GLY A 330 -26.55 3.29 3.41
CA GLY A 330 -26.48 2.91 4.82
C GLY A 330 -26.63 1.41 5.08
N SER A 331 -27.19 0.63 4.15
CA SER A 331 -27.42 -0.82 4.29
C SER A 331 -26.58 -1.64 3.31
N GLU A 332 -26.50 -2.96 3.48
CA GLU A 332 -25.91 -3.83 2.45
C GLU A 332 -26.72 -3.75 1.15
N GLN A 333 -26.01 -3.64 0.02
CA GLN A 333 -26.56 -3.61 -1.33
C GLN A 333 -26.03 -4.81 -2.12
N ARG A 334 -26.84 -5.38 -3.00
CA ARG A 334 -26.44 -6.49 -3.87
C ARG A 334 -26.56 -6.20 -5.34
N CYS A 335 -27.34 -5.20 -5.72
CA CYS A 335 -27.58 -4.84 -7.11
C CYS A 335 -27.18 -3.39 -7.33
N PHE A 336 -26.40 -3.14 -8.38
CA PHE A 336 -25.77 -1.86 -8.66
C PHE A 336 -25.99 -1.46 -10.10
N GLN A 337 -26.33 -0.19 -10.32
CA GLN A 337 -26.46 0.34 -11.67
C GLN A 337 -25.12 0.37 -12.39
N HIS A 338 -24.04 0.65 -11.66
CA HIS A 338 -22.68 0.72 -12.18
C HIS A 338 -21.71 0.00 -11.25
N MET A 339 -20.78 -0.77 -11.83
CA MET A 339 -19.67 -1.41 -11.12
C MET A 339 -18.42 -1.32 -11.99
N PHE A 340 -17.26 -1.09 -11.38
CA PHE A 340 -15.97 -1.14 -12.06
C PHE A 340 -15.18 -2.38 -11.61
N VAL A 341 -14.64 -3.14 -12.56
CA VAL A 341 -13.77 -4.29 -12.30
C VAL A 341 -12.38 -4.01 -12.84
N CYS A 342 -11.43 -3.83 -11.93
CA CYS A 342 -10.05 -3.43 -12.19
C CYS A 342 -9.13 -4.66 -12.07
N GLY A 343 -9.13 -5.52 -13.10
CA GLY A 343 -8.36 -6.77 -13.12
C GLY A 343 -6.92 -6.64 -13.65
N ARG A 344 -6.64 -5.64 -14.47
CA ARG A 344 -5.32 -5.40 -15.07
C ARG A 344 -4.42 -4.58 -14.14
N ARG A 345 -3.11 -4.52 -14.43
CA ARG A 345 -2.23 -3.50 -13.83
C ARG A 345 -2.76 -2.12 -14.19
N PHE A 346 -2.81 -1.22 -13.20
CA PHE A 346 -2.99 0.18 -13.50
C PHE A 346 -1.78 0.62 -14.33
N LYS A 347 -2.02 0.98 -15.59
CA LYS A 347 -0.97 1.53 -16.41
C LYS A 347 -0.56 2.86 -15.80
N ALA A 348 0.61 2.87 -15.20
CA ALA A 348 1.26 4.09 -14.76
C ALA A 348 1.23 5.09 -15.91
N MET A 349 1.05 6.37 -15.59
CA MET A 349 1.62 7.38 -16.46
C MET A 349 3.13 7.13 -16.44
N ARG A 350 3.64 6.40 -17.45
CA ARG A 350 5.00 6.61 -17.91
C ARG A 350 5.04 8.12 -18.08
N ALA A 351 5.77 8.79 -17.20
CA ALA A 351 5.91 10.23 -17.29
C ALA A 351 6.16 10.57 -18.76
N LEU A 352 5.65 11.69 -19.21
CA LEU A 352 6.38 12.75 -19.91
C LEU A 352 7.94 12.67 -19.91
N GLU A 353 8.54 11.48 -20.03
CA GLU A 353 9.94 11.18 -20.34
C GLU A 353 10.24 11.65 -21.77
N GLU A 354 9.20 11.86 -22.59
CA GLU A 354 9.29 12.68 -23.78
C GLU A 354 8.57 14.01 -23.56
N GLN A 355 9.40 15.04 -23.43
CA GLN A 355 9.10 16.47 -23.35
C GLN A 355 8.19 16.94 -24.51
N LEU A 356 6.89 16.68 -24.45
CA LEU A 356 5.96 17.35 -25.34
C LEU A 356 5.23 18.45 -24.57
N PRO A 357 5.30 19.72 -25.04
CA PRO A 357 4.42 20.77 -24.56
C PRO A 357 3.00 20.45 -25.05
N LEU A 358 2.34 19.53 -24.37
CA LEU A 358 0.94 19.22 -24.60
C LEU A 358 0.15 20.44 -24.12
N GLY A 359 -0.61 21.08 -25.01
CA GLY A 359 -1.59 22.10 -24.60
C GLY A 359 -2.56 21.53 -23.56
N GLU A 360 -3.20 22.41 -22.77
CA GLU A 360 -4.04 22.04 -21.61
C GLU A 360 -5.05 20.91 -21.89
N ALA A 361 -5.67 20.90 -23.07
CA ALA A 361 -6.60 19.84 -23.48
C ALA A 361 -5.92 18.48 -23.70
N ALA A 362 -4.72 18.44 -24.29
CA ALA A 362 -3.95 17.22 -24.50
C ALA A 362 -3.34 16.71 -23.19
N ALA A 363 -2.89 17.60 -22.31
CA ALA A 363 -2.49 17.25 -20.96
C ALA A 363 -3.66 16.66 -20.16
N ARG A 364 -4.86 17.26 -20.26
CA ARG A 364 -6.09 16.71 -19.67
C ARG A 364 -6.46 15.35 -20.25
N GLN A 365 -6.35 15.16 -21.56
CA GLN A 365 -6.61 13.86 -22.20
C GLN A 365 -5.57 12.80 -21.83
N ALA A 366 -4.30 13.18 -21.69
CA ALA A 366 -3.23 12.31 -21.22
C ALA A 366 -3.47 11.90 -19.76
N LEU A 367 -3.84 12.84 -18.89
CA LEU A 367 -4.26 12.58 -17.50
C LEU A 367 -5.50 11.69 -17.39
N MET A 368 -6.39 11.71 -18.38
CA MET A 368 -7.54 10.81 -18.46
C MET A 368 -7.17 9.40 -18.94
N ARG A 369 -6.07 9.27 -19.70
CA ARG A 369 -5.58 7.97 -20.22
C ARG A 369 -4.57 7.30 -19.31
N ALA A 370 -3.86 8.09 -18.52
CA ALA A 370 -2.82 7.64 -17.63
C ALA A 370 -2.89 8.47 -16.35
N ILE A 371 -2.75 7.81 -15.21
CA ILE A 371 -2.94 8.45 -13.91
C ILE A 371 -1.59 8.53 -13.23
N PRO A 372 -1.17 9.72 -12.78
CA PRO A 372 0.06 9.83 -12.02
C PRO A 372 -0.08 9.05 -10.73
N ARG A 373 0.95 8.31 -10.36
CA ARG A 373 1.04 7.68 -9.05
C ARG A 373 1.35 8.79 -8.02
N GLU A 374 0.48 8.95 -7.03
CA GLU A 374 0.57 9.99 -5.99
C GLU A 374 0.91 9.36 -4.63
N ASN A 375 2.06 8.69 -4.54
CA ASN A 375 2.49 7.98 -3.33
C ASN A 375 2.57 8.90 -2.12
N TYR A 376 3.14 10.09 -2.31
CA TYR A 376 3.34 11.03 -1.22
C TYR A 376 2.02 11.62 -0.72
N ALA A 377 1.15 12.13 -1.60
CA ALA A 377 -0.17 12.64 -1.19
C ALA A 377 -1.00 11.56 -0.49
N TYR A 378 -0.98 10.34 -1.01
CA TYR A 378 -1.64 9.22 -0.34
C TYR A 378 -1.01 8.94 1.04
N GLY A 379 0.31 8.97 1.15
CA GLY A 379 1.02 8.84 2.42
C GLY A 379 0.62 9.91 3.44
N GLN A 380 0.47 11.17 3.03
CA GLN A 380 0.00 12.23 3.92
C GLN A 380 -1.46 12.02 4.37
N MET A 381 -2.33 11.55 3.48
CA MET A 381 -3.70 11.19 3.84
C MET A 381 -3.74 10.05 4.89
N LEU A 382 -2.84 9.06 4.78
CA LEU A 382 -2.70 8.01 5.80
C LEU A 382 -2.25 8.54 7.15
N VAL A 383 -1.30 9.49 7.16
CA VAL A 383 -0.84 10.16 8.38
C VAL A 383 -2.02 10.83 9.09
N GLU A 384 -2.83 11.59 8.35
CA GLU A 384 -4.03 12.25 8.89
C GLU A 384 -5.02 11.24 9.46
N HIS A 385 -5.26 10.14 8.73
CA HIS A 385 -6.18 9.09 9.17
C HIS A 385 -5.74 8.44 10.48
N VAL A 386 -4.47 8.03 10.58
CA VAL A 386 -3.92 7.40 11.79
C VAL A 386 -3.96 8.37 12.98
N GLN A 387 -3.65 9.65 12.75
CA GLN A 387 -3.74 10.68 13.80
C GLN A 387 -5.19 10.87 14.30
N GLN A 388 -6.18 10.86 13.40
CA GLN A 388 -7.59 10.94 13.77
C GLN A 388 -8.03 9.73 14.60
N GLN A 389 -7.64 8.51 14.20
CA GLN A 389 -7.94 7.30 14.98
C GLN A 389 -7.30 7.36 16.39
N GLN A 390 -6.05 7.82 16.49
CA GLN A 390 -5.38 8.00 17.77
C GLN A 390 -6.07 9.02 18.66
N GLN A 391 -6.58 10.13 18.10
CA GLN A 391 -7.33 11.13 18.84
C GLN A 391 -8.67 10.59 19.35
N GLN A 392 -9.36 9.78 18.56
CA GLN A 392 -10.62 9.12 18.94
C GLN A 392 -10.41 8.12 20.07
N MET A 393 -9.32 7.33 20.04
CA MET A 393 -8.98 6.40 21.11
C MET A 393 -8.39 7.08 22.36
N GLY A 394 -7.73 8.22 22.19
CA GLY A 394 -6.85 8.85 23.19
C GLY A 394 -7.44 10.01 24.00
N SER A 395 -8.78 10.19 24.01
CA SER A 395 -9.48 11.35 24.60
C SER A 395 -9.27 11.62 26.10
N ASN A 396 -8.34 10.95 26.81
CA ASN A 396 -8.07 11.19 28.24
C ASN A 396 -6.58 11.41 28.63
N GLY A 397 -5.63 11.52 27.69
CA GLY A 397 -4.21 11.60 28.04
C GLY A 397 -3.38 12.52 27.15
N ALA A 398 -3.69 13.82 27.14
CA ALA A 398 -2.98 14.81 26.32
C ALA A 398 -1.55 15.08 26.83
N GLY A 399 -0.57 14.29 26.37
CA GLY A 399 0.81 14.74 26.27
C GLY A 399 0.93 15.66 25.06
N GLN A 400 0.95 16.98 25.27
CA GLN A 400 1.15 17.94 24.17
C GLN A 400 2.50 17.64 23.46
N PRO A 401 2.51 17.56 22.11
CA PRO A 401 3.76 17.43 21.37
C PRO A 401 4.63 18.66 21.67
N SER A 402 5.81 18.43 22.26
CA SER A 402 6.72 19.48 22.67
C SER A 402 7.25 20.22 21.44
N THR A 403 6.69 21.38 21.14
CA THR A 403 7.22 22.34 20.16
C THR A 403 8.44 23.05 20.76
N ALA A 404 9.51 22.31 21.02
CA ALA A 404 10.77 22.88 21.48
C ALA A 404 11.51 23.57 20.32
N ALA A 405 10.99 24.72 19.88
CA ALA A 405 11.68 25.65 18.98
C ALA A 405 12.77 26.41 19.76
N GLY A 406 13.82 25.70 20.17
CA GLY A 406 15.01 26.29 20.79
C GLY A 406 15.86 27.04 19.76
N ARG A 407 16.20 28.30 20.05
CA ARG A 407 16.94 29.25 19.19
C ARG A 407 18.44 28.95 18.97
N GLY A 408 18.89 27.69 19.01
CA GLY A 408 20.32 27.36 18.91
C GLY A 408 20.60 26.08 18.12
N GLY A 409 20.97 26.22 16.85
CA GLY A 409 21.38 25.09 15.98
C GLY A 409 20.22 24.31 15.36
N ARG A 410 20.38 23.88 14.10
CA ARG A 410 19.43 22.95 13.46
C ARG A 410 19.82 21.52 13.86
N ARG A 411 18.89 20.77 14.44
CA ARG A 411 19.07 19.35 14.77
C ARG A 411 18.29 18.51 13.78
N LEU A 412 18.95 17.59 13.07
CA LEU A 412 18.31 16.60 12.21
C LEU A 412 17.93 15.36 13.03
N ARG A 413 16.67 14.95 12.98
CA ARG A 413 16.21 13.68 13.54
C ARG A 413 16.37 12.59 12.49
N VAL A 414 17.27 11.65 12.73
CA VAL A 414 17.63 10.59 11.78
C VAL A 414 17.13 9.26 12.31
N ALA A 415 16.31 8.56 11.54
CA ALA A 415 15.80 7.23 11.89
C ALA A 415 16.39 6.17 10.96
N PHE A 416 17.09 5.21 11.54
CA PHE A 416 17.56 4.00 10.86
C PHE A 416 16.49 2.94 10.96
N MET A 417 15.93 2.53 9.82
CA MET A 417 14.93 1.49 9.76
C MET A 417 15.58 0.13 9.94
N LYS A 418 15.15 -0.58 10.97
CA LYS A 418 15.50 -1.98 11.20
C LYS A 418 14.49 -2.89 10.50
N ARG A 419 15.00 -3.93 9.87
CA ARG A 419 14.17 -4.97 9.22
C ARG A 419 13.94 -6.13 10.19
N GLY A 420 12.79 -6.79 10.05
CA GLY A 420 12.40 -7.95 10.87
C GLY A 420 13.09 -9.25 10.46
N GLY A 421 13.39 -9.44 9.16
CA GLY A 421 13.95 -10.68 8.62
C GLY A 421 15.46 -10.82 8.69
N GLN A 422 15.99 -11.87 8.05
CA GLN A 422 17.42 -12.18 8.02
C GLN A 422 18.17 -11.58 6.81
N GLY A 423 17.46 -11.31 5.70
CA GLY A 423 18.03 -10.68 4.51
C GLY A 423 18.04 -9.14 4.59
N ARG A 424 18.80 -8.49 3.70
CA ARG A 424 18.80 -7.03 3.53
C ARG A 424 19.05 -6.24 4.81
N GLN A 425 19.97 -6.69 5.66
CA GLN A 425 20.30 -6.02 6.91
C GLN A 425 21.38 -4.94 6.72
N LEU A 426 21.29 -3.87 7.52
CA LEU A 426 22.39 -2.92 7.71
C LEU A 426 23.33 -3.42 8.82
N LEU A 427 24.35 -4.15 8.43
CA LEU A 427 25.19 -4.98 9.32
C LEU A 427 25.98 -4.18 10.37
N ASN A 428 26.17 -2.87 10.16
CA ASN A 428 26.88 -1.98 11.09
C ASN A 428 26.00 -0.82 11.60
N ALA A 429 24.67 -0.99 11.65
CA ALA A 429 23.73 0.04 12.12
C ALA A 429 24.11 0.64 13.49
N ARG A 430 24.53 -0.20 14.46
CA ARG A 430 24.95 0.26 15.79
C ARG A 430 26.14 1.24 15.76
N GLU A 431 27.13 0.96 14.92
CA GLU A 431 28.29 1.84 14.74
C GLU A 431 27.86 3.17 14.10
N LEU A 432 27.04 3.08 13.05
CA LEU A 432 26.54 4.26 12.33
C LEU A 432 25.72 5.16 13.24
N LEU A 433 24.86 4.61 14.09
CA LEU A 433 24.10 5.37 15.08
C LEU A 433 25.00 6.14 16.06
N GLN A 434 26.07 5.50 16.55
CA GLN A 434 27.01 6.14 17.47
C GLN A 434 27.74 7.31 16.81
N ARG A 435 28.19 7.14 15.56
CA ARG A 435 28.87 8.20 14.81
C ARG A 435 27.90 9.32 14.40
N CYS A 436 26.68 8.97 14.00
CA CYS A 436 25.61 9.90 13.66
C CYS A 436 25.26 10.85 14.80
N ASN A 437 25.12 10.35 16.04
CA ASN A 437 24.87 11.20 17.20
C ASN A 437 26.05 12.16 17.55
N LYS A 438 27.26 11.82 17.11
CA LYS A 438 28.46 12.66 17.24
C LYS A 438 28.66 13.62 16.07
N TRP A 439 27.92 13.44 14.98
CA TRP A 439 28.09 14.23 13.76
C TRP A 439 27.74 15.70 13.99
N ARG A 440 28.58 16.59 13.45
CA ARG A 440 28.43 18.03 13.48
C ARG A 440 28.85 18.56 12.12
N HIS A 441 27.97 19.31 11.45
CA HIS A 441 28.23 19.85 10.13
C HIS A 441 28.07 21.37 10.12
N LYS A 442 29.05 22.07 9.54
CA LYS A 442 28.97 23.51 9.33
C LYS A 442 28.83 23.77 7.83
N PRO A 443 27.69 24.30 7.35
CA PRO A 443 27.49 24.54 5.93
C PRO A 443 28.58 25.45 5.33
N PRO A 444 29.01 25.20 4.07
CA PRO A 444 29.86 26.12 3.34
C PRO A 444 29.21 27.52 3.27
N GLY A 445 30.00 28.58 3.46
CA GLY A 445 29.49 29.96 3.45
C GLY A 445 29.10 30.53 4.82
N GLY A 446 29.22 29.74 5.88
CA GLY A 446 28.90 30.19 7.24
C GLY A 446 27.40 30.04 7.53
N GLY A 447 27.10 29.43 8.68
CA GLY A 447 25.74 29.13 9.11
C GLY A 447 25.76 28.47 10.49
N ALA A 448 24.57 28.24 11.06
CA ALA A 448 24.46 27.50 12.31
C ALA A 448 24.99 26.07 12.12
N THR A 449 25.75 25.58 13.10
CA THR A 449 26.15 24.16 13.11
C THR A 449 24.91 23.28 13.16
N ILE A 450 24.88 22.33 12.25
CA ILE A 450 23.86 21.30 12.15
C ILE A 450 24.34 20.09 12.94
N THR A 451 23.47 19.53 13.76
CA THR A 451 23.73 18.32 14.54
C THR A 451 22.72 17.24 14.16
N ALA A 452 22.96 15.99 14.53
CA ALA A 452 21.98 14.92 14.35
C ALA A 452 21.65 14.24 15.68
N GLU A 453 20.39 13.84 15.79
CA GLU A 453 19.83 12.95 16.81
C GLU A 453 19.37 11.69 16.10
N CYS A 454 20.07 10.58 16.34
CA CYS A 454 19.94 9.38 15.54
C CYS A 454 19.47 8.20 16.38
N ARG A 455 18.46 7.48 15.88
CA ARG A 455 17.90 6.29 16.53
C ARG A 455 17.58 5.20 15.53
N GLU A 456 17.48 3.98 16.03
CA GLU A 456 16.95 2.84 15.27
C GLU A 456 15.44 2.74 15.51
N VAL A 457 14.68 2.38 14.48
CA VAL A 457 13.23 2.19 14.55
C VAL A 457 12.83 0.89 13.88
N GLU A 458 11.93 0.15 14.52
CA GLU A 458 11.23 -0.98 13.92
C GLU A 458 9.85 -0.52 13.44
N LEU A 459 9.38 -1.04 12.31
CA LEU A 459 8.13 -0.64 11.68
C LEU A 459 7.15 -1.83 11.59
N PRO A 460 6.69 -2.40 12.72
CA PRO A 460 5.86 -3.60 12.73
C PRO A 460 4.41 -3.35 12.28
N SER A 461 4.00 -2.10 12.12
CA SER A 461 2.63 -1.69 11.79
C SER A 461 2.61 -0.35 11.04
N LEU A 462 1.49 -0.02 10.42
CA LEU A 462 1.29 1.27 9.77
C LEU A 462 1.39 2.42 10.78
N GLU A 463 0.84 2.25 11.98
CA GLU A 463 0.86 3.26 13.04
C GLU A 463 2.30 3.54 13.50
N ALA A 464 3.10 2.49 13.71
CA ALA A 464 4.52 2.64 14.01
C ALA A 464 5.27 3.32 12.86
N GLY A 465 4.93 2.98 11.61
CA GLY A 465 5.40 3.63 10.39
C GLY A 465 5.14 5.14 10.38
N VAL A 466 3.89 5.55 10.59
CA VAL A 466 3.46 6.96 10.64
C VAL A 466 4.19 7.70 11.75
N VAL A 467 4.24 7.15 12.97
CA VAL A 467 4.91 7.80 14.11
C VAL A 467 6.40 8.00 13.83
N ALA A 468 7.08 6.96 13.34
CA ALA A 468 8.50 7.04 13.03
C ALA A 468 8.78 8.07 11.92
N ALA A 469 7.97 8.07 10.85
CA ALA A 469 8.15 8.93 9.68
C ALA A 469 7.88 10.39 9.98
N GLN A 470 6.85 10.68 10.78
CA GLN A 470 6.50 12.04 11.18
C GLN A 470 7.51 12.64 12.16
N ASP A 471 8.17 11.82 12.97
CA ASP A 471 9.18 12.28 13.91
C ASP A 471 10.60 12.36 13.32
N ALA A 472 10.81 11.85 12.10
CA ALA A 472 12.10 11.95 11.42
C ALA A 472 12.19 13.16 10.46
N ASP A 473 13.41 13.64 10.26
CA ASP A 473 13.79 14.51 9.14
C ASP A 473 14.53 13.71 8.05
N VAL A 474 15.20 12.62 8.46
CA VAL A 474 15.88 11.68 7.55
C VAL A 474 15.53 10.24 7.91
N PHE A 475 15.06 9.47 6.93
CA PHE A 475 14.94 8.01 7.00
C PHE A 475 16.12 7.36 6.31
N ILE A 476 16.67 6.30 6.90
CA ILE A 476 17.76 5.51 6.33
C ILE A 476 17.35 4.06 6.40
N GLY A 477 17.37 3.35 5.28
CA GLY A 477 17.10 1.92 5.28
C GLY A 477 17.63 1.21 4.05
N MET A 478 17.66 -0.11 4.16
CA MET A 478 17.96 -1.00 3.05
C MET A 478 16.79 -1.01 2.07
N HIS A 479 17.08 -1.13 0.77
CA HIS A 479 16.09 -1.27 -0.28
C HIS A 479 15.04 -2.35 0.05
N GLY A 480 13.80 -2.10 -0.37
CA GLY A 480 12.67 -3.02 -0.23
C GLY A 480 11.45 -2.40 0.43
N ALA A 481 10.50 -3.24 0.85
CA ALA A 481 9.15 -2.81 1.21
C ALA A 481 9.07 -1.72 2.29
N ASN A 482 9.94 -1.78 3.29
CA ASN A 482 9.93 -0.81 4.39
C ASN A 482 10.22 0.63 3.93
N MET A 483 10.93 0.83 2.81
CA MET A 483 11.20 2.16 2.25
C MET A 483 9.92 2.91 1.86
N ALA A 484 8.81 2.22 1.62
CA ALA A 484 7.51 2.85 1.35
C ALA A 484 7.03 3.76 2.50
N ASN A 485 7.44 3.49 3.74
CA ASN A 485 7.15 4.36 4.88
C ASN A 485 7.76 5.76 4.73
N SER A 486 8.74 5.95 3.84
CA SER A 486 9.32 7.27 3.58
C SER A 486 8.31 8.26 2.99
N TRP A 487 7.28 7.78 2.27
CA TRP A 487 6.19 8.65 1.77
C TRP A 487 5.26 9.15 2.88
N LEU A 488 5.36 8.59 4.09
CA LEU A 488 4.67 9.06 5.29
C LEU A 488 5.45 10.18 6.00
N MET A 489 6.63 10.59 5.53
CA MET A 489 7.42 11.66 6.17
C MET A 489 6.83 13.05 5.88
N ARG A 490 7.25 14.05 6.65
CA ARG A 490 6.84 15.45 6.46
C ARG A 490 7.44 16.07 5.19
N PRO A 491 6.84 17.15 4.65
CA PRO A 491 7.41 17.87 3.51
C PRO A 491 8.84 18.34 3.77
N GLY A 492 9.72 18.20 2.77
CA GLY A 492 11.13 18.57 2.84
C GLY A 492 12.02 17.57 3.59
N SER A 493 11.47 16.42 4.03
CA SER A 493 12.26 15.34 4.62
C SER A 493 13.08 14.60 3.55
N SER A 494 14.05 13.80 3.99
CA SER A 494 14.89 12.98 3.10
C SER A 494 14.80 11.49 3.42
N ALA A 495 14.84 10.65 2.38
CA ALA A 495 15.04 9.22 2.50
C ALA A 495 16.41 8.86 1.90
N ILE A 496 17.17 8.00 2.58
CA ILE A 496 18.40 7.40 2.09
C ILE A 496 18.14 5.91 1.93
N GLU A 497 18.04 5.48 0.69
CA GLU A 497 17.87 4.08 0.32
C GLU A 497 19.24 3.45 0.04
N ILE A 498 19.57 2.40 0.79
CA ILE A 498 20.79 1.63 0.62
C ILE A 498 20.48 0.46 -0.31
N SER A 499 21.03 0.51 -1.52
CA SER A 499 20.94 -0.56 -2.51
C SER A 499 22.06 -1.57 -2.27
N PRO A 500 21.76 -2.87 -2.08
CA PRO A 500 22.78 -3.90 -1.92
C PRO A 500 23.74 -4.02 -3.11
N TYR A 501 24.86 -4.70 -2.90
CA TYR A 501 25.86 -4.97 -3.94
C TYR A 501 25.26 -5.76 -5.09
N GLU A 502 25.50 -5.29 -6.32
CA GLU A 502 24.97 -5.82 -7.60
C GLU A 502 23.46 -5.66 -7.80
N PHE A 503 22.69 -5.17 -6.81
CA PHE A 503 21.26 -4.98 -6.99
C PHE A 503 20.93 -3.98 -8.10
N GLY A 504 21.76 -2.95 -8.29
CA GLY A 504 21.61 -1.97 -9.37
C GLY A 504 21.73 -2.54 -10.80
N LEU A 505 22.15 -3.80 -10.95
CA LEU A 505 22.18 -4.51 -12.23
C LEU A 505 20.82 -5.13 -12.58
N MET A 506 19.90 -5.21 -11.61
CA MET A 506 18.57 -5.77 -11.81
C MET A 506 17.61 -4.72 -12.37
N PRO A 507 16.69 -5.12 -13.28
CA PRO A 507 15.57 -4.29 -13.69
C PRO A 507 14.77 -3.80 -12.47
N GLY A 508 14.32 -2.54 -12.50
CA GLY A 508 13.49 -1.98 -11.44
C GLY A 508 14.19 -1.65 -10.12
N SER A 509 15.51 -1.88 -10.00
CA SER A 509 16.29 -1.68 -8.76
C SER A 509 16.18 -0.28 -8.14
N PHE A 510 15.92 0.76 -8.94
CA PHE A 510 15.73 2.13 -8.48
C PHE A 510 14.29 2.63 -8.63
N GLY A 511 13.32 1.70 -8.70
CA GLY A 511 11.92 1.99 -8.95
C GLY A 511 11.29 2.97 -7.97
N LEU A 512 11.61 2.89 -6.67
CA LEU A 512 11.06 3.78 -5.65
C LEU A 512 11.57 5.22 -5.78
N SER A 513 12.88 5.40 -5.99
CA SER A 513 13.49 6.72 -6.26
C SER A 513 12.90 7.35 -7.53
N LYS A 514 12.82 6.57 -8.62
CA LYS A 514 12.23 7.01 -9.88
C LYS A 514 10.77 7.42 -9.71
N ALA A 515 9.98 6.59 -9.03
CA ALA A 515 8.58 6.88 -8.78
C ALA A 515 8.38 8.09 -7.86
N ASN A 516 9.27 8.32 -6.88
CA ASN A 516 9.23 9.51 -6.04
C ASN A 516 9.49 10.81 -6.84
N ALA A 517 10.45 10.77 -7.77
CA ALA A 517 10.73 11.92 -8.62
C ALA A 517 9.60 12.20 -9.61
N GLN A 518 8.95 11.15 -10.13
CA GLN A 518 7.81 11.25 -11.05
C GLN A 518 6.48 11.58 -10.37
N ASP A 519 6.38 11.38 -9.06
CA ASP A 519 5.20 11.74 -8.29
C ASP A 519 5.06 13.27 -8.19
N PRO A 520 4.05 13.88 -8.84
CA PRO A 520 3.89 15.33 -8.84
C PRO A 520 3.59 15.88 -7.44
N SER A 521 3.02 15.05 -6.56
CA SER A 521 2.67 15.42 -5.19
C SER A 521 3.83 15.33 -4.21
N SER A 522 4.92 14.63 -4.57
CA SER A 522 6.01 14.37 -3.63
C SER A 522 6.60 15.66 -3.06
N GLN A 523 6.97 15.63 -1.79
CA GLN A 523 7.79 16.68 -1.15
C GLN A 523 9.03 16.05 -0.49
N LEU A 524 9.37 14.82 -0.89
CA LEU A 524 10.43 14.00 -0.31
C LEU A 524 11.67 14.02 -1.22
N LEU A 525 12.84 14.11 -0.59
CA LEU A 525 14.13 14.04 -1.26
C LEU A 525 14.68 12.61 -1.15
N TRP A 526 14.89 11.91 -2.26
CA TRP A 526 15.19 10.47 -2.26
C TRP A 526 16.62 10.16 -2.71
N TRP A 527 17.50 9.93 -1.76
CA TRP A 527 18.92 9.70 -1.97
C TRP A 527 19.23 8.20 -2.08
N LEU A 528 20.22 7.85 -2.89
CA LEU A 528 20.66 6.47 -3.10
C LEU A 528 22.09 6.26 -2.62
N ALA A 529 22.30 5.26 -1.76
CA ALA A 529 23.61 4.72 -1.41
C ALA A 529 23.75 3.34 -2.05
N VAL A 530 24.39 3.27 -3.21
CA VAL A 530 24.56 2.03 -3.98
C VAL A 530 25.86 1.35 -3.58
N VAL A 531 25.76 0.19 -2.96
CA VAL A 531 26.92 -0.58 -2.52
C VAL A 531 27.61 -1.20 -3.73
N CYS A 532 28.92 -0.98 -3.82
CA CYS A 532 29.74 -1.27 -4.99
C CYS A 532 30.93 -2.17 -4.71
N ASP A 533 31.15 -2.52 -3.46
CA ASP A 533 32.30 -3.30 -3.03
C ASP A 533 31.80 -4.58 -2.36
N PRO A 534 32.16 -5.77 -2.89
CA PRO A 534 31.74 -7.04 -2.31
C PRO A 534 32.26 -7.22 -0.87
N ALA A 535 33.36 -6.56 -0.46
CA ALA A 535 33.92 -6.68 0.89
C ALA A 535 33.00 -6.10 1.98
N ILE A 536 32.06 -5.22 1.61
CA ILE A 536 31.04 -4.68 2.52
C ILE A 536 29.65 -5.26 2.26
N SER A 537 29.56 -6.36 1.51
CA SER A 537 28.34 -7.11 1.24
C SER A 537 28.38 -8.48 1.92
N GLN A 538 27.23 -9.00 2.32
CA GLN A 538 27.09 -10.39 2.78
C GLN A 538 25.95 -11.07 2.04
N PRO A 539 26.15 -12.32 1.57
CA PRO A 539 25.12 -13.06 0.86
C PRO A 539 23.87 -13.23 1.72
N GLY A 540 22.71 -13.22 1.06
CA GLY A 540 21.44 -13.55 1.71
C GLY A 540 21.36 -15.03 2.07
N GLN A 541 20.40 -15.43 2.91
CA GLN A 541 20.23 -16.83 3.32
C GLN A 541 20.01 -17.77 2.13
N ALA A 542 19.20 -17.35 1.15
CA ALA A 542 18.94 -18.14 -0.06
C ALA A 542 20.19 -18.33 -0.93
N GLU A 543 21.04 -17.29 -1.03
CA GLU A 543 22.32 -17.37 -1.74
C GLU A 543 23.28 -18.33 -1.04
N VAL A 544 23.40 -18.24 0.30
CA VAL A 544 24.22 -19.17 1.11
C VAL A 544 23.73 -20.61 0.97
N ALA A 545 22.41 -20.81 0.94
CA ALA A 545 21.79 -22.12 0.81
C ALA A 545 21.79 -22.66 -0.63
N GLY A 546 22.14 -21.83 -1.63
CA GLY A 546 22.02 -22.20 -3.05
C GLY A 546 20.57 -22.41 -3.50
N THR A 547 19.60 -21.78 -2.84
CA THR A 547 18.18 -21.88 -3.15
C THR A 547 17.64 -20.62 -3.81
N GLY A 548 16.48 -20.70 -4.45
CA GLY A 548 15.88 -19.58 -5.17
C GLY A 548 16.53 -19.33 -6.54
N LYS A 549 16.33 -18.15 -7.10
CA LYS A 549 16.83 -17.78 -8.43
C LYS A 549 18.12 -16.97 -8.31
N PRO A 550 19.26 -17.42 -8.88
CA PRO A 550 20.52 -16.69 -8.78
C PRO A 550 20.48 -15.20 -9.16
N PRO A 551 19.73 -14.78 -10.21
CA PRO A 551 19.59 -13.36 -10.55
C PRO A 551 18.98 -12.49 -9.43
N TRP A 552 18.32 -13.10 -8.45
CA TRP A 552 17.64 -12.42 -7.35
C TRP A 552 18.45 -12.37 -6.07
N TRP A 553 19.53 -13.15 -5.97
CA TRP A 553 20.40 -13.14 -4.80
C TRP A 553 20.95 -11.75 -4.45
N PRO A 554 21.41 -10.90 -5.41
CA PRO A 554 21.90 -9.55 -5.10
C PRO A 554 20.90 -8.70 -4.30
N ARG A 555 19.60 -8.81 -4.60
CA ARG A 555 18.55 -8.08 -3.89
C ARG A 555 18.54 -8.38 -2.40
N ASP A 556 18.76 -9.64 -2.02
CA ASP A 556 18.55 -10.13 -0.65
C ASP A 556 19.79 -10.04 0.24
N ARG A 557 20.90 -9.56 -0.33
CA ARG A 557 22.16 -9.35 0.38
C ARG A 557 22.05 -8.29 1.47
N SER A 558 22.78 -8.53 2.56
CA SER A 558 22.97 -7.54 3.62
C SER A 558 24.20 -6.69 3.32
N SER A 559 24.27 -5.48 3.88
CA SER A 559 25.37 -4.56 3.57
C SER A 559 25.89 -3.82 4.80
N ARG A 560 27.18 -3.50 4.77
CA ARG A 560 27.81 -2.50 5.63
C ARG A 560 27.91 -1.20 4.85
N VAL A 561 27.68 -0.08 5.50
CA VAL A 561 27.91 1.25 4.90
C VAL A 561 28.97 1.96 5.72
N PRO A 562 30.10 2.39 5.15
CA PRO A 562 31.07 3.18 5.88
C PRO A 562 30.49 4.53 6.29
N TRP A 563 30.85 5.00 7.48
CA TRP A 563 30.36 6.27 8.00
C TRP A 563 30.64 7.44 7.07
N GLN A 564 31.81 7.47 6.42
CA GLN A 564 32.22 8.52 5.49
C GLN A 564 31.24 8.68 4.33
N ALA A 565 30.67 7.57 3.84
CA ALA A 565 29.65 7.63 2.79
C ALA A 565 28.37 8.28 3.31
N LEU A 566 27.88 7.83 4.47
CA LEU A 566 26.67 8.37 5.05
C LEU A 566 26.80 9.84 5.47
N GLU A 567 27.95 10.21 6.03
CA GLU A 567 28.30 11.59 6.37
C GLU A 567 28.26 12.51 5.15
N ALA A 568 28.78 12.05 4.00
CA ALA A 568 28.73 12.80 2.76
C ALA A 568 27.28 13.04 2.29
N ILE A 569 26.41 12.01 2.38
CA ILE A 569 24.99 12.15 2.01
C ILE A 569 24.26 13.11 2.98
N LEU A 570 24.48 12.97 4.29
CA LEU A 570 23.89 13.84 5.30
C LEU A 570 24.32 15.31 5.13
N ALA A 571 25.56 15.55 4.71
CA ALA A 571 26.03 16.90 4.38
C ALA A 571 25.27 17.50 3.18
N GLU A 572 25.01 16.72 2.13
CA GLU A 572 24.19 17.20 1.00
C GLU A 572 22.73 17.45 1.41
N ILE A 573 22.13 16.55 2.18
CA ILE A 573 20.77 16.73 2.74
C ILE A 573 20.70 18.05 3.52
N ALA A 574 21.68 18.30 4.38
CA ALA A 574 21.79 19.52 5.15
C ALA A 574 21.95 20.77 4.25
N ALA A 575 22.72 20.67 3.17
CA ALA A 575 22.95 21.75 2.22
C ALA A 575 21.72 22.08 1.36
N VAL A 576 20.93 21.07 0.97
CA VAL A 576 19.65 21.26 0.27
C VAL A 576 18.60 21.85 1.21
N GLY A 577 18.64 21.44 2.48
CA GLY A 577 17.82 22.03 3.53
C GLY A 577 16.34 21.70 3.47
N GLY A 578 15.92 20.75 2.62
CA GLY A 578 14.53 20.33 2.40
C GLY A 578 13.86 20.98 1.19
N ASP A 579 14.59 21.74 0.38
CA ASP A 579 14.07 22.29 -0.88
C ASP A 579 13.98 21.20 -1.96
N ARG A 580 12.75 20.72 -2.24
CA ARG A 580 12.52 19.69 -3.26
C ARG A 580 12.88 20.18 -4.66
N GLN A 581 12.56 21.42 -5.02
CA GLN A 581 12.79 21.88 -6.39
C GLN A 581 14.29 21.95 -6.66
N ARG A 582 15.04 22.53 -5.72
CA ARG A 582 16.49 22.53 -5.77
C ARG A 582 17.07 21.11 -5.79
N TYR A 583 16.53 20.18 -4.99
CA TYR A 583 16.93 18.77 -5.04
C TYR A 583 16.77 18.18 -6.45
N LEU A 584 15.62 18.40 -7.10
CA LEU A 584 15.36 17.88 -8.44
C LEU A 584 16.34 18.46 -9.47
N ASP A 585 16.52 19.77 -9.45
CA ASP A 585 17.34 20.51 -10.42
C ASP A 585 18.84 20.24 -10.23
N ASP A 586 19.34 20.33 -9.00
CA ASP A 586 20.76 20.24 -8.72
C ASP A 586 21.25 18.80 -8.57
N TYR A 587 20.41 17.88 -8.09
CA TYR A 587 20.83 16.52 -7.72
C TYR A 587 20.16 15.42 -8.52
N TYR A 588 18.83 15.42 -8.64
CA TYR A 588 18.13 14.30 -9.27
C TYR A 588 18.40 14.21 -10.77
N THR A 589 18.12 15.29 -11.52
CA THR A 589 18.30 15.34 -12.99
C THR A 589 19.75 15.16 -13.42
N ARG A 590 20.69 15.52 -12.55
CA ARG A 590 22.14 15.38 -12.74
C ARG A 590 22.70 14.07 -12.17
N TRP A 591 21.85 13.20 -11.64
CA TRP A 591 22.23 11.92 -11.02
C TRP A 591 23.18 12.04 -9.81
N LEU A 592 23.34 13.23 -9.23
CA LEU A 592 24.19 13.47 -8.06
C LEU A 592 23.51 13.03 -6.75
N HIS A 593 22.22 12.71 -6.77
CA HIS A 593 21.51 12.09 -5.65
C HIS A 593 21.96 10.64 -5.36
N ARG A 594 22.73 10.04 -6.29
CA ARG A 594 23.26 8.68 -6.20
C ARG A 594 24.73 8.67 -5.82
N PHE A 595 25.03 7.93 -4.76
CA PHE A 595 26.35 7.74 -4.20
C PHE A 595 26.74 6.28 -4.37
N ASN A 596 27.80 6.04 -5.12
CA ASN A 596 28.39 4.71 -5.22
C ASN A 596 29.35 4.53 -4.03
N VAL A 597 29.17 3.47 -3.26
CA VAL A 597 29.78 3.27 -1.94
C VAL A 597 30.67 2.03 -1.96
N GLY A 598 31.95 2.19 -1.65
CA GLY A 598 32.90 1.11 -1.41
C GLY A 598 33.34 1.05 0.04
N ALA A 599 34.25 0.15 0.44
CA ALA A 599 34.69 0.01 1.82
C ALA A 599 35.33 1.28 2.43
N ALA A 600 35.92 2.14 1.59
CA ALA A 600 36.56 3.39 2.02
C ALA A 600 35.61 4.61 2.14
N GLY A 601 34.35 4.48 1.69
CA GLY A 601 33.39 5.59 1.64
C GLY A 601 32.78 5.77 0.24
N VAL A 602 32.54 7.03 -0.16
CA VAL A 602 32.02 7.35 -1.51
C VAL A 602 33.14 7.16 -2.53
N VAL A 603 32.96 6.25 -3.47
CA VAL A 603 33.94 6.01 -4.56
C VAL A 603 33.62 6.83 -5.81
N SER A 604 32.33 7.11 -6.07
CA SER A 604 31.91 8.02 -7.13
C SER A 604 30.49 8.54 -6.88
N ARG A 605 30.13 9.60 -7.61
CA ARG A 605 28.76 10.13 -7.69
C ARG A 605 28.35 10.23 -9.15
N GLY A 606 27.08 9.95 -9.43
CA GLY A 606 26.45 10.17 -10.74
C GLY A 606 27.19 9.58 -11.94
N VAL A 607 26.72 8.44 -12.47
CA VAL A 607 27.05 7.96 -13.82
C VAL A 607 25.81 7.19 -14.35
N GLY A 608 25.21 7.46 -15.52
CA GLY A 608 25.58 8.38 -16.60
C GLY A 608 24.42 8.69 -17.57
N ARG A 609 24.71 9.48 -18.61
CA ARG A 609 23.79 10.02 -19.63
C ARG A 609 23.48 9.04 -20.78
N ASP A 610 24.20 7.92 -20.85
CA ASP A 610 24.17 6.98 -21.99
C ASP A 610 23.47 5.64 -21.62
N GLY A 611 22.55 5.71 -20.66
CA GLY A 611 21.44 4.77 -20.46
C GLY A 611 21.70 3.28 -20.71
N GLU A 612 22.10 2.55 -19.67
CA GLU A 612 21.37 1.35 -19.18
C GLU A 612 22.15 0.60 -18.10
N HIS A 613 23.48 0.75 -18.05
CA HIS A 613 24.29 0.13 -17.00
C HIS A 613 25.07 1.19 -16.23
N SER A 614 24.33 1.89 -15.36
CA SER A 614 24.90 2.72 -14.30
C SER A 614 25.52 1.81 -13.22
N GLY A 615 26.57 1.09 -13.61
CA GLY A 615 27.28 0.17 -12.75
C GLY A 615 28.14 0.92 -11.74
N CYS A 616 28.48 0.21 -10.68
CA CYS A 616 29.62 0.55 -9.85
C CYS A 616 30.86 0.74 -10.73
N PRO A 617 31.74 1.72 -10.44
CA PRO A 617 32.97 1.87 -11.22
C PRO A 617 33.71 0.53 -11.23
N ALA A 618 34.23 0.14 -12.40
CA ALA A 618 35.05 -1.06 -12.50
C ALA A 618 36.19 -0.96 -11.45
N PRO A 619 36.49 -2.04 -10.72
CA PRO A 619 37.61 -2.03 -9.79
C PRO A 619 38.87 -1.64 -10.57
N ASP A 620 39.59 -0.62 -10.08
CA ASP A 620 40.78 -0.07 -10.73
C ASP A 620 41.73 -1.20 -11.18
N GLY A 621 41.84 -1.43 -12.49
CA GLY A 621 42.73 -2.46 -13.07
C GLY A 621 42.09 -3.50 -13.99
N GLN A 622 40.78 -3.45 -14.25
CA GLN A 622 40.13 -4.24 -15.30
C GLN A 622 39.48 -3.29 -16.32
N ALA A 623 40.24 -2.89 -17.34
CA ALA A 623 39.76 -2.14 -18.51
C ALA A 623 40.12 -2.89 -19.79
#